data_AF-G4YKB2-F1
#
_entry.id   AF-G4YKB2-F1
#
_cell.length_a   1.000
_cell.length_b   1.000
_cell.length_c   1.000
_cell.angle_alpha   90.00
_cell.angle_beta   90.00
_cell.angle_gamma   90.00
#
_symmetry.space_group_name_H-M   'P 1'
#
loop_
_entity.id
_entity.type
_entity.pdbx_description
1 polymer ?
#
loop_
_entity_poly.entity_id
_entity_poly.type
_entity_poly.pdbx_seq_one_letter_code
_entity_poly.pdbx_strand_id
1 'polypeptide(L)'
;MQTDAATTLETVTLNGSTTGLPALGFNIARHNIGGSANNVVDDSGTEVPMKTSDKMPGFKFMEAFWLDWMSKDPTSTSWNRDTQKDVLVKLRSQLDTLGLKDVTISSSDENSPSLALSALASMSSDTDVMAAIGKVNTHGNDGQSLYRGTDREPLKKTGDPVKQKTLGFGVWIALDINQMGVSAFVYWQTLDSGAWGLVESNPGDNWIGTPNSKYYVLAQYSRHIRPGMTILSTDNTNTVMAFDSTSKVLVTCDLSSFKAVAGPITAWTTETSGTGVLYESSKVDLSGTSFSASIPAASVMTFEAQGVAV
;
A
#
# COMPACT_ATOMS: atom_id res chain seq x y z
N MET A 1 19.70 -10.55 9.19
CA MET A 1 19.48 -11.35 7.96
C MET A 1 18.06 -11.24 7.41
N GLN A 2 16.98 -11.53 8.18
CA GLN A 2 15.61 -11.44 7.64
C GLN A 2 15.05 -10.00 7.54
N THR A 3 15.40 -9.11 8.48
CA THR A 3 15.03 -7.68 8.44
C THR A 3 15.65 -6.94 7.25
N ASP A 4 16.84 -7.37 6.83
CA ASP A 4 17.64 -6.67 5.83
C ASP A 4 16.97 -6.74 4.44
N ALA A 5 16.29 -7.85 4.10
CA ALA A 5 15.52 -8.01 2.86
C ALA A 5 14.37 -7.00 2.70
N ALA A 6 13.89 -6.44 3.81
CA ALA A 6 12.85 -5.44 3.81
C ALA A 6 13.44 -4.02 3.84
N THR A 7 14.48 -3.74 4.62
CA THR A 7 14.85 -2.37 4.99
C THR A 7 16.03 -1.77 4.24
N THR A 8 16.90 -2.58 3.61
CA THR A 8 18.01 -2.06 2.78
C THR A 8 17.65 -2.00 1.29
N LEU A 9 18.46 -1.29 0.51
CA LEU A 9 18.45 -1.32 -0.96
C LEU A 9 19.53 -2.24 -1.54
N GLU A 10 20.36 -2.85 -0.69
CA GLU A 10 21.35 -3.82 -1.12
C GLU A 10 20.71 -5.16 -1.52
N THR A 11 21.42 -5.93 -2.34
CA THR A 11 21.06 -7.31 -2.60
C THR A 11 21.37 -8.14 -1.36
N VAL A 12 20.41 -8.91 -0.87
CA VAL A 12 20.57 -9.78 0.30
C VAL A 12 20.37 -11.23 -0.08
N THR A 13 21.02 -12.15 0.63
CA THR A 13 20.77 -13.58 0.47
C THR A 13 19.90 -14.06 1.62
N LEU A 14 18.71 -14.57 1.31
CA LEU A 14 17.87 -15.23 2.31
C LEU A 14 18.51 -16.55 2.75
N ASN A 15 18.36 -16.91 4.02
CA ASN A 15 18.86 -18.20 4.54
C ASN A 15 18.30 -19.36 3.70
N GLY A 16 19.19 -20.17 3.12
CA GLY A 16 18.83 -21.30 2.25
C GLY A 16 18.67 -20.96 0.77
N SER A 17 18.77 -19.68 0.37
CA SER A 17 18.82 -19.27 -1.04
C SER A 17 20.25 -19.24 -1.57
N THR A 18 20.45 -19.67 -2.82
CA THR A 18 21.70 -19.51 -3.56
C THR A 18 21.73 -18.25 -4.42
N THR A 19 20.61 -17.52 -4.50
CA THR A 19 20.46 -16.32 -5.32
C THR A 19 20.23 -15.09 -4.44
N GLY A 20 20.83 -13.98 -4.86
CA GLY A 20 20.64 -12.69 -4.23
C GLY A 20 19.27 -12.11 -4.54
N LEU A 21 18.62 -11.54 -3.53
CA LEU A 21 17.31 -10.92 -3.58
C LEU A 21 17.46 -9.39 -3.51
N PRO A 22 16.90 -8.61 -4.46
CA PRO A 22 16.93 -7.15 -4.37
C PRO A 22 16.01 -6.67 -3.24
N ALA A 23 16.58 -6.28 -2.10
CA ALA A 23 15.79 -5.83 -0.95
C ALA A 23 14.90 -4.61 -1.28
N LEU A 24 13.78 -4.47 -0.56
CA LEU A 24 12.72 -3.53 -0.95
C LEU A 24 12.91 -2.10 -0.41
N GLY A 25 13.83 -1.88 0.53
CA GLY A 25 14.07 -0.58 1.13
C GLY A 25 12.83 0.05 1.78
N PHE A 26 11.95 -0.78 2.36
CA PHE A 26 10.79 -0.37 3.13
C PHE A 26 11.18 0.52 4.30
N ASN A 27 10.36 1.54 4.49
CA ASN A 27 10.52 2.57 5.51
C ASN A 27 9.24 2.75 6.35
N ILE A 28 8.22 1.93 6.12
CA ILE A 28 6.96 1.94 6.85
C ILE A 28 6.69 0.51 7.33
N ALA A 29 6.43 0.38 8.63
CA ALA A 29 5.87 -0.83 9.22
C ALA A 29 4.51 -0.48 9.82
N ARG A 30 3.52 -1.35 9.60
CA ARG A 30 2.20 -1.25 10.22
C ARG A 30 1.96 -2.51 11.05
N HIS A 31 1.36 -2.34 12.22
CA HIS A 31 0.74 -3.42 12.97
C HIS A 31 -0.73 -3.10 13.20
N ASN A 32 -1.61 -4.06 12.93
CA ASN A 32 -3.03 -3.95 13.18
C ASN A 32 -3.36 -4.49 14.55
N ILE A 33 -4.15 -3.74 15.33
CA ILE A 33 -4.81 -4.27 16.51
C ILE A 33 -6.30 -4.34 16.18
N GLY A 34 -6.87 -5.54 16.23
CA GLY A 34 -8.29 -5.76 15.94
C GLY A 34 -9.20 -5.29 17.07
N GLY A 35 -10.46 -4.97 16.72
CA GLY A 35 -11.53 -4.76 17.69
C GLY A 35 -12.08 -6.08 18.24
N SER A 36 -12.82 -5.99 19.35
CA SER A 36 -13.62 -7.06 19.93
C SER A 36 -15.10 -6.71 19.82
N ALA A 37 -16.00 -7.69 19.78
CA ALA A 37 -17.43 -7.40 19.73
C ALA A 37 -18.23 -8.40 20.57
N ASN A 38 -19.31 -7.93 21.19
CA ASN A 38 -20.19 -8.78 22.00
C ASN A 38 -21.46 -9.23 21.23
N ASN A 39 -21.64 -8.76 19.99
CA ASN A 39 -22.77 -9.17 19.17
C ASN A 39 -22.57 -10.59 18.60
N VAL A 40 -23.69 -11.20 18.25
CA VAL A 40 -23.75 -12.47 17.50
C VAL A 40 -24.01 -12.13 16.04
N VAL A 41 -23.24 -12.72 15.13
CA VAL A 41 -23.44 -12.58 13.68
C VAL A 41 -24.11 -13.86 13.16
N ASP A 42 -25.12 -13.73 12.31
CA ASP A 42 -25.71 -14.87 11.60
C ASP A 42 -24.94 -15.16 10.31
N ASP A 43 -24.16 -16.23 10.31
CA ASP A 43 -23.49 -16.76 9.12
C ASP A 43 -24.32 -17.92 8.54
N SER A 44 -25.15 -17.60 7.56
CA SER A 44 -25.90 -18.58 6.77
C SER A 44 -26.80 -19.51 7.61
N GLY A 45 -27.43 -18.96 8.65
CA GLY A 45 -28.26 -19.69 9.62
C GLY A 45 -27.49 -20.21 10.83
N THR A 46 -26.21 -19.86 10.97
CA THR A 46 -25.37 -20.22 12.12
C THR A 46 -25.02 -18.97 12.91
N GLU A 47 -25.43 -18.94 14.18
CA GLU A 47 -25.05 -17.87 15.10
C GLU A 47 -23.57 -18.00 15.51
N VAL A 48 -22.77 -17.00 15.12
CA VAL A 48 -21.32 -16.92 15.37
C VAL A 48 -21.04 -15.75 16.32
N PRO A 49 -20.81 -16.02 17.63
CA PRO A 49 -20.26 -15.03 18.55
C PRO A 49 -18.73 -14.94 18.43
N MET A 50 -18.17 -13.78 18.73
CA MET A 50 -16.73 -13.67 18.93
C MET A 50 -16.29 -14.45 20.17
N LYS A 51 -15.20 -15.22 20.06
CA LYS A 51 -14.63 -15.92 21.22
C LYS A 51 -13.85 -14.95 22.10
N THR A 52 -14.40 -14.64 23.26
CA THR A 52 -13.71 -13.91 24.34
C THR A 52 -12.99 -14.87 25.29
N SER A 53 -11.76 -14.55 25.66
CA SER A 53 -11.03 -15.31 26.68
C SER A 53 -11.42 -14.83 28.07
N ASP A 54 -11.69 -15.75 29.01
CA ASP A 54 -11.93 -15.43 30.42
C ASP A 54 -10.74 -14.72 31.10
N LYS A 55 -9.56 -14.77 30.46
CA LYS A 55 -8.34 -14.08 30.91
C LYS A 55 -8.21 -12.65 30.37
N MET A 56 -9.08 -12.21 29.46
CA MET A 56 -9.04 -10.86 28.90
C MET A 56 -9.59 -9.88 29.94
N PRO A 57 -8.76 -8.97 30.49
CA PRO A 57 -9.26 -7.94 31.39
C PRO A 57 -10.20 -7.00 30.62
N GLY A 58 -11.30 -6.58 31.24
CA GLY A 58 -12.31 -5.74 30.58
C GLY A 58 -11.75 -4.43 29.99
N PHE A 59 -10.72 -3.83 30.61
CA PHE A 59 -10.10 -2.61 30.09
C PHE A 59 -9.31 -2.82 28.77
N LYS A 60 -9.06 -4.07 28.36
CA LYS A 60 -8.45 -4.40 27.05
C LYS A 60 -9.49 -4.71 25.98
N PHE A 61 -10.77 -4.74 26.34
CA PHE A 61 -11.86 -4.91 25.39
C PHE A 61 -12.11 -3.56 24.69
N MET A 62 -11.98 -3.54 23.37
CA MET A 62 -12.32 -2.37 22.54
C MET A 62 -13.41 -2.78 21.57
N GLU A 63 -14.59 -2.18 21.66
CA GLU A 63 -15.72 -2.50 20.78
C GLU A 63 -15.35 -2.22 19.31
N ALA A 64 -15.63 -3.18 18.42
CA ALA A 64 -15.40 -3.05 16.99
C ALA A 64 -16.40 -2.06 16.38
N PHE A 65 -15.98 -1.42 15.30
CA PHE A 65 -16.87 -0.56 14.50
C PHE A 65 -17.47 -1.29 13.29
N TRP A 66 -16.91 -2.43 12.86
CA TRP A 66 -17.53 -3.34 11.89
C TRP A 66 -18.06 -4.56 12.66
N LEU A 67 -19.37 -4.58 12.89
CA LEU A 67 -20.05 -5.53 13.79
C LEU A 67 -20.43 -6.83 13.10
N ASP A 68 -20.70 -6.78 11.80
CA ASP A 68 -21.07 -7.95 10.99
C ASP A 68 -20.26 -7.93 9.70
N TRP A 69 -19.31 -8.86 9.62
CA TRP A 69 -18.37 -8.99 8.51
C TRP A 69 -19.00 -9.51 7.21
N MET A 70 -20.25 -9.98 7.26
CA MET A 70 -20.99 -10.44 6.08
C MET A 70 -21.57 -9.27 5.30
N SER A 71 -21.89 -8.16 5.98
CA SER A 71 -22.38 -6.94 5.34
C SER A 71 -21.23 -6.02 4.95
N LYS A 72 -21.16 -5.74 3.64
CA LYS A 72 -20.32 -4.68 3.07
C LYS A 72 -21.10 -3.40 2.77
N ASP A 73 -22.38 -3.31 3.16
CA ASP A 73 -23.17 -2.09 2.99
C ASP A 73 -22.76 -1.09 4.08
N PRO A 74 -22.10 0.03 3.73
CA PRO A 74 -21.63 1.01 4.72
C PRO A 74 -22.77 1.74 5.46
N THR A 75 -24.00 1.66 4.95
CA THR A 75 -25.19 2.30 5.54
C THR A 75 -25.97 1.37 6.46
N SER A 76 -25.62 0.08 6.48
CA SER A 76 -26.27 -0.92 7.34
C SER A 76 -25.88 -0.78 8.81
N THR A 77 -26.68 -1.40 9.68
CA THR A 77 -26.42 -1.50 11.12
C THR A 77 -25.19 -2.33 11.46
N SER A 78 -24.55 -2.96 10.47
CA SER A 78 -23.28 -3.67 10.62
C SER A 78 -22.11 -2.71 10.87
N TRP A 79 -22.32 -1.39 10.83
CA TRP A 79 -21.31 -0.36 11.09
C TRP A 79 -21.69 0.52 12.29
N ASN A 80 -20.85 0.55 13.32
CA ASN A 80 -20.98 1.45 14.45
C ASN A 80 -20.07 2.68 14.26
N ARG A 81 -20.57 3.66 13.49
CA ARG A 81 -19.85 4.91 13.19
C ARG A 81 -19.68 5.81 14.41
N ASP A 82 -20.61 5.75 15.38
CA ASP A 82 -20.50 6.54 16.60
C ASP A 82 -19.34 6.08 17.47
N THR A 83 -19.14 4.77 17.63
CA THR A 83 -17.96 4.22 18.30
C THR A 83 -16.67 4.61 17.58
N GLN A 84 -16.65 4.55 16.24
CA GLN A 84 -15.46 4.94 15.47
C GLN A 84 -15.08 6.41 15.71
N LYS A 85 -16.06 7.33 15.69
CA LYS A 85 -15.87 8.75 16.00
C LYS A 85 -15.35 8.95 17.42
N ASP A 86 -15.98 8.31 18.41
CA ASP A 86 -15.62 8.46 19.83
C ASP A 86 -14.19 7.98 20.11
N VAL A 87 -13.78 6.85 19.52
CA VAL A 87 -12.42 6.32 19.66
C VAL A 87 -11.39 7.29 19.08
N LEU A 88 -11.64 7.94 17.94
CA LEU A 88 -10.72 8.90 17.34
C LEU A 88 -10.45 10.09 18.27
N VAL A 89 -11.52 10.68 18.84
CA VAL A 89 -11.41 11.83 19.74
C VAL A 89 -10.74 11.43 21.06
N LYS A 90 -11.12 10.29 21.66
CA LYS A 90 -10.49 9.80 22.89
C LYS A 90 -9.01 9.48 22.69
N LEU A 91 -8.65 8.85 21.57
CA LEU A 91 -7.27 8.53 21.24
C LEU A 91 -6.43 9.81 21.12
N ARG A 92 -6.94 10.83 20.42
CA ARG A 92 -6.26 12.13 20.31
C ARG A 92 -6.05 12.77 21.68
N SER A 93 -7.10 12.83 22.51
CA SER A 93 -7.02 13.38 23.88
C SER A 93 -6.00 12.63 24.74
N GLN A 94 -5.92 11.31 24.63
CA GLN A 94 -4.99 10.50 25.41
C GLN A 94 -3.55 10.69 24.94
N LEU A 95 -3.30 10.72 23.63
CA LEU A 95 -1.98 11.02 23.09
C LEU A 95 -1.51 12.41 23.53
N ASP A 96 -2.39 13.41 23.53
CA ASP A 96 -2.05 14.77 23.98
C ASP A 96 -1.71 14.84 25.47
N THR A 97 -2.46 14.11 26.30
CA THR A 97 -2.20 14.00 27.76
C THR A 97 -0.83 13.36 28.02
N LEU A 98 -0.41 12.44 27.15
CA LEU A 98 0.90 11.80 27.21
C LEU A 98 2.02 12.63 26.55
N GLY A 99 1.71 13.82 26.02
CA GLY A 99 2.67 14.66 25.30
C GLY A 99 3.02 14.18 23.89
N LEU A 100 2.27 13.22 23.34
CA LEU A 100 2.48 12.59 22.03
C LEU A 100 1.70 13.31 20.91
N LYS A 101 1.77 14.63 20.89
CA LYS A 101 1.01 15.48 19.95
C LYS A 101 1.39 15.22 18.48
N ASP A 102 2.64 14.86 18.23
CA ASP A 102 3.16 14.60 16.88
C ASP A 102 2.77 13.21 16.33
N VAL A 103 2.19 12.34 17.16
CA VAL A 103 1.71 11.03 16.69
C VAL A 103 0.45 11.24 15.85
N THR A 104 0.57 10.97 14.55
CA THR A 104 -0.55 11.04 13.60
C THR A 104 -1.53 9.89 13.81
N ILE A 105 -2.83 10.18 13.83
CA ILE A 105 -3.88 9.16 13.84
C ILE A 105 -4.36 8.95 12.41
N SER A 106 -4.42 7.69 11.99
CA SER A 106 -5.01 7.30 10.71
C SER A 106 -6.44 6.78 10.89
N SER A 107 -7.31 7.10 9.92
CA SER A 107 -8.67 6.57 9.82
C SER A 107 -9.01 6.31 8.35
N SER A 108 -9.90 5.40 7.97
CA SER A 108 -10.62 4.43 8.78
C SER A 108 -10.10 3.01 8.58
N ASP A 109 -9.07 2.81 7.74
CA ASP A 109 -8.50 1.50 7.39
C ASP A 109 -9.58 0.53 6.87
N GLU A 110 -10.56 1.08 6.13
CA GLU A 110 -11.72 0.31 5.67
C GLU A 110 -11.35 -0.72 4.62
N ASN A 111 -12.18 -1.75 4.49
CA ASN A 111 -11.95 -2.88 3.59
C ASN A 111 -11.81 -2.44 2.11
N SER A 112 -12.28 -1.25 1.75
CA SER A 112 -12.17 -0.71 0.40
C SER A 112 -12.20 0.81 0.28
N PRO A 113 -11.81 1.36 -0.88
CA PRO A 113 -11.87 2.80 -1.12
C PRO A 113 -13.29 3.36 -0.98
N SER A 114 -14.30 2.65 -1.48
CA SER A 114 -15.70 3.06 -1.37
C SER A 114 -16.16 3.11 0.09
N LEU A 115 -15.78 2.13 0.90
CA LEU A 115 -16.09 2.11 2.33
C LEU A 115 -15.34 3.20 3.09
N ALA A 116 -14.07 3.44 2.77
CA ALA A 116 -13.28 4.52 3.35
C ALA A 116 -13.93 5.88 3.08
N LEU A 117 -14.34 6.13 1.83
CA LEU A 117 -15.01 7.36 1.46
C LEU A 117 -16.34 7.53 2.20
N SER A 118 -17.15 6.47 2.27
CA SER A 118 -18.41 6.50 3.01
C SER A 118 -18.22 6.75 4.50
N ALA A 119 -17.20 6.14 5.10
CA ALA A 119 -16.84 6.36 6.50
C ALA A 119 -16.48 7.83 6.75
N LEU A 120 -15.58 8.39 5.95
CA LEU A 120 -15.16 9.80 6.06
C LEU A 120 -16.34 10.75 5.83
N ALA A 121 -17.18 10.49 4.83
CA ALA A 121 -18.38 11.29 4.57
C ALA A 121 -19.31 11.32 5.79
N SER A 122 -19.51 10.18 6.46
CA SER A 122 -20.34 10.08 7.67
C SER A 122 -19.80 10.89 8.86
N MET A 123 -18.50 11.14 8.90
CA MET A 123 -17.82 11.89 9.97
C MET A 123 -17.57 13.36 9.62
N SER A 124 -17.76 13.76 8.36
CA SER A 124 -17.31 15.05 7.82
C SER A 124 -17.91 16.29 8.50
N SER A 125 -19.04 16.18 9.17
CA SER A 125 -19.68 17.28 9.90
C SER A 125 -19.18 17.45 11.35
N ASP A 126 -18.41 16.50 11.87
CA ASP A 126 -17.85 16.52 13.21
C ASP A 126 -16.42 17.07 13.18
N THR A 127 -16.26 18.32 13.61
CA THR A 127 -14.97 19.02 13.51
C THR A 127 -13.89 18.41 14.40
N ASP A 128 -14.26 17.86 15.57
CA ASP A 128 -13.30 17.29 16.51
C ASP A 128 -12.78 15.95 15.98
N VAL A 129 -13.66 15.15 15.38
CA VAL A 129 -13.27 13.92 14.70
C VAL A 129 -12.36 14.22 13.52
N MET A 130 -12.75 15.17 12.65
CA MET A 130 -11.95 15.51 11.48
C MET A 130 -10.59 16.13 11.87
N ALA A 131 -10.51 16.86 12.98
CA ALA A 131 -9.24 17.37 13.52
C ALA A 131 -8.34 16.28 14.11
N ALA A 132 -8.92 15.18 14.60
CA ALA A 132 -8.15 14.04 15.11
C ALA A 132 -7.50 13.22 13.97
N ILE A 133 -8.10 13.20 12.78
CA ILE A 133 -7.62 12.42 11.63
C ILE A 133 -6.49 13.20 10.93
N GLY A 134 -5.25 12.73 11.07
CA GLY A 134 -4.12 13.29 10.33
C GLY A 134 -3.77 12.51 9.06
N LYS A 135 -4.37 11.34 8.84
CA LYS A 135 -4.09 10.48 7.68
C LYS A 135 -5.29 9.61 7.31
N VAL A 136 -5.47 9.38 6.02
CA VAL A 136 -6.50 8.45 5.54
C VAL A 136 -5.87 7.11 5.18
N ASN A 137 -6.42 6.00 5.66
CA ASN A 137 -6.01 4.66 5.24
C ASN A 137 -7.19 3.88 4.64
N THR A 138 -6.92 3.08 3.62
CA THR A 138 -7.91 2.18 3.00
C THR A 138 -7.26 0.88 2.54
N HIS A 139 -8.06 -0.18 2.44
CA HIS A 139 -7.69 -1.42 1.76
C HIS A 139 -8.22 -1.44 0.33
N GLY A 140 -7.93 -2.50 -0.41
CA GLY A 140 -8.49 -2.76 -1.74
C GLY A 140 -9.09 -4.17 -1.85
N ASN A 141 -9.80 -4.64 -0.83
CA ASN A 141 -10.28 -6.02 -0.71
C ASN A 141 -11.66 -6.25 -1.37
N ASP A 142 -12.07 -5.42 -2.34
CA ASP A 142 -13.34 -5.57 -3.07
C ASP A 142 -13.36 -6.73 -4.08
N GLY A 143 -12.28 -7.52 -4.12
CA GLY A 143 -12.17 -8.68 -4.97
C GLY A 143 -10.82 -8.76 -5.69
N GLN A 144 -10.70 -9.79 -6.51
CA GLN A 144 -9.50 -10.06 -7.30
C GLN A 144 -9.43 -9.20 -8.57
N SER A 145 -10.56 -8.65 -9.02
CA SER A 145 -10.64 -7.78 -10.19
C SER A 145 -10.14 -6.37 -9.88
N LEU A 146 -9.41 -5.79 -10.83
CA LEU A 146 -8.97 -4.39 -10.81
C LEU A 146 -10.10 -3.45 -10.39
N TYR A 147 -10.00 -2.84 -9.20
CA TYR A 147 -10.90 -1.77 -8.83
C TYR A 147 -10.65 -0.59 -9.77
N ARG A 148 -11.68 -0.18 -10.50
CA ARG A 148 -11.70 1.00 -11.38
C ARG A 148 -12.87 1.93 -11.03
N GLY A 149 -13.37 1.82 -9.80
CA GLY A 149 -14.52 2.59 -9.34
C GLY A 149 -14.22 4.09 -9.26
N THR A 150 -15.29 4.87 -9.18
CA THR A 150 -15.27 6.34 -9.22
C THR A 150 -14.74 7.00 -7.96
N ASP A 151 -14.47 6.23 -6.90
CA ASP A 151 -14.24 6.78 -5.55
C ASP A 151 -12.78 7.15 -5.27
N ARG A 152 -11.86 6.84 -6.20
CA ARG A 152 -10.44 7.23 -6.09
C ARG A 152 -10.25 8.75 -6.05
N GLU A 153 -10.82 9.46 -7.00
CA GLU A 153 -10.67 10.92 -7.12
C GLU A 153 -11.33 11.68 -5.95
N PRO A 154 -12.53 11.29 -5.47
CA PRO A 154 -13.06 11.82 -4.22
C PRO A 154 -12.15 11.58 -3.01
N LEU A 155 -11.59 10.37 -2.84
CA LEU A 155 -10.69 10.06 -1.72
C LEU A 155 -9.43 10.93 -1.71
N LYS A 156 -8.86 11.21 -2.88
CA LYS A 156 -7.72 12.11 -3.04
C LYS A 156 -7.97 13.49 -2.41
N LYS A 157 -9.22 13.94 -2.34
CA LYS A 157 -9.61 15.24 -1.76
C LYS A 157 -9.80 15.21 -0.25
N THR A 158 -9.74 14.04 0.38
CA THR A 158 -10.03 13.85 1.82
C THR A 158 -8.80 13.85 2.73
N GLY A 159 -7.58 13.93 2.17
CA GLY A 159 -6.32 13.92 2.93
C GLY A 159 -5.22 13.18 2.17
N ASP A 160 -4.23 12.64 2.90
CA ASP A 160 -3.16 11.77 2.36
C ASP A 160 -3.55 10.28 2.47
N PRO A 161 -4.19 9.66 1.45
CA PRO A 161 -4.60 8.28 1.52
C PRO A 161 -3.39 7.32 1.47
N VAL A 162 -3.45 6.25 2.27
CA VAL A 162 -2.48 5.15 2.24
C VAL A 162 -3.20 3.83 2.10
N LYS A 163 -2.67 2.99 1.20
CA LYS A 163 -3.35 1.78 0.78
C LYS A 163 -2.71 0.49 1.27
N GLN A 164 -3.54 -0.51 1.56
CA GLN A 164 -3.15 -1.90 1.81
C GLN A 164 -3.80 -2.89 0.84
N LYS A 165 -3.03 -3.86 0.30
CA LYS A 165 -3.61 -4.85 -0.62
C LYS A 165 -2.83 -6.16 -0.87
N THR A 166 -3.57 -7.14 -1.40
CA THR A 166 -3.16 -8.43 -2.02
C THR A 166 -3.61 -8.54 -3.50
N LEU A 167 -2.68 -9.02 -4.36
CA LEU A 167 -2.80 -9.54 -5.75
C LEU A 167 -3.42 -8.64 -6.87
N GLY A 168 -2.80 -8.65 -8.07
CA GLY A 168 -3.03 -7.71 -9.19
C GLY A 168 -2.00 -6.57 -9.29
N PHE A 169 -0.80 -6.78 -8.78
CA PHE A 169 0.00 -5.79 -8.07
C PHE A 169 0.42 -4.52 -8.84
N GLY A 170 0.86 -4.63 -10.09
CA GLY A 170 1.50 -3.51 -10.81
C GLY A 170 0.54 -2.38 -11.20
N VAL A 171 -0.55 -2.73 -11.89
CA VAL A 171 -1.53 -1.74 -12.39
C VAL A 171 -2.31 -1.09 -11.23
N TRP A 172 -2.52 -1.80 -10.13
CA TRP A 172 -3.18 -1.24 -8.96
C TRP A 172 -2.37 -0.11 -8.34
N ILE A 173 -1.09 -0.35 -8.08
CA ILE A 173 -0.20 0.67 -7.50
C ILE A 173 -0.21 1.92 -8.38
N ALA A 174 -0.11 1.75 -9.70
CA ALA A 174 -0.16 2.88 -10.63
C ALA A 174 -1.47 3.67 -10.55
N LEU A 175 -2.61 2.99 -10.55
CA LEU A 175 -3.92 3.65 -10.43
C LEU A 175 -4.11 4.32 -9.07
N ASP A 176 -3.61 3.73 -8.00
CA ASP A 176 -3.73 4.30 -6.66
C ASP A 176 -2.83 5.54 -6.52
N ILE A 177 -1.63 5.54 -7.10
CA ILE A 177 -0.77 6.73 -7.14
C ILE A 177 -1.42 7.82 -8.01
N ASN A 178 -1.80 7.50 -9.25
CA ASN A 178 -2.24 8.50 -10.23
C ASN A 178 -3.64 9.06 -9.92
N GLN A 179 -4.60 8.19 -9.57
CA GLN A 179 -6.01 8.58 -9.41
C GLN A 179 -6.40 8.80 -7.95
N MET A 180 -5.90 7.97 -7.02
CA MET A 180 -6.22 8.13 -5.59
C MET A 180 -5.26 9.09 -4.89
N GLY A 181 -4.08 9.36 -5.49
CA GLY A 181 -3.08 10.23 -4.91
C GLY A 181 -2.45 9.66 -3.64
N VAL A 182 -2.28 8.33 -3.58
CA VAL A 182 -1.72 7.71 -2.36
C VAL A 182 -0.30 8.19 -2.09
N SER A 183 -0.03 8.54 -0.84
CA SER A 183 1.30 8.98 -0.38
C SER A 183 2.18 7.81 0.08
N ALA A 184 1.57 6.64 0.32
CA ALA A 184 2.29 5.40 0.59
C ALA A 184 1.45 4.16 0.24
N PHE A 185 2.16 3.04 0.05
CA PHE A 185 1.59 1.72 -0.14
C PHE A 185 2.19 0.75 0.88
N VAL A 186 1.33 0.05 1.63
CA VAL A 186 1.74 -0.91 2.66
C VAL A 186 1.25 -2.29 2.24
N TYR A 187 2.17 -3.21 1.93
CA TYR A 187 1.78 -4.57 1.61
C TYR A 187 1.33 -5.32 2.86
N TRP A 188 0.37 -6.24 2.72
CA TRP A 188 -0.22 -6.95 3.85
C TRP A 188 0.80 -7.75 4.66
N GLN A 189 1.46 -8.73 4.05
CA GLN A 189 2.45 -9.56 4.73
C GLN A 189 3.70 -9.76 3.90
N THR A 190 4.85 -9.38 4.45
CA THR A 190 6.15 -9.65 3.83
C THR A 190 6.44 -11.15 3.80
N LEU A 191 6.10 -11.85 4.89
CA LEU A 191 6.33 -13.29 5.10
C LEU A 191 4.97 -13.96 5.39
N ASP A 192 4.52 -14.84 4.49
CA ASP A 192 3.38 -15.74 4.72
C ASP A 192 3.44 -16.92 3.74
N SER A 193 2.65 -17.95 3.97
CA SER A 193 2.49 -19.11 3.13
C SER A 193 1.53 -18.86 1.95
N GLY A 194 1.82 -19.52 0.84
CA GLY A 194 1.06 -19.40 -0.39
C GLY A 194 1.05 -17.98 -0.97
N ALA A 195 0.04 -17.71 -1.79
CA ALA A 195 -0.03 -16.47 -2.57
C ALA A 195 -0.23 -15.18 -1.74
N TRP A 196 -0.24 -15.23 -0.40
CA TRP A 196 -0.43 -14.09 0.49
C TRP A 196 0.86 -13.30 0.73
N GLY A 197 1.96 -13.98 1.07
CA GLY A 197 3.23 -13.35 1.45
C GLY A 197 4.06 -12.87 0.26
N LEU A 198 4.81 -11.77 0.39
CA LEU A 198 5.80 -11.38 -0.64
C LEU A 198 6.86 -12.48 -0.82
N VAL A 199 7.31 -13.06 0.28
CA VAL A 199 8.17 -14.25 0.32
C VAL A 199 7.39 -15.37 1.00
N GLU A 200 7.42 -16.55 0.39
CA GLU A 200 6.84 -17.76 0.96
C GLU A 200 7.50 -18.07 2.30
N SER A 201 6.72 -18.34 3.33
CA SER A 201 7.24 -18.76 4.63
C SER A 201 6.21 -19.49 5.46
N ASN A 202 6.67 -20.33 6.37
CA ASN A 202 5.84 -20.90 7.43
C ASN A 202 6.60 -20.79 8.76
N PRO A 203 6.21 -19.85 9.64
CA PRO A 203 6.83 -19.70 10.95
C PRO A 203 6.69 -20.95 11.83
N GLY A 204 5.61 -21.72 11.68
CA GLY A 204 5.38 -22.95 12.44
C GLY A 204 6.40 -24.04 12.11
N ASP A 205 6.87 -24.08 10.87
CA ASP A 205 7.83 -25.07 10.37
C ASP A 205 9.26 -24.52 10.26
N ASN A 206 9.49 -23.29 10.72
CA ASN A 206 10.76 -22.55 10.58
C ASN A 206 11.29 -22.52 9.12
N TRP A 207 10.38 -22.39 8.16
CA TRP A 207 10.69 -22.43 6.74
C TRP A 207 10.53 -21.07 6.07
N ILE A 208 11.48 -20.75 5.18
CA ILE A 208 11.40 -19.63 4.24
C ILE A 208 11.67 -20.18 2.85
N GLY A 209 10.75 -19.90 1.94
CA GLY A 209 10.78 -20.32 0.56
C GLY A 209 11.19 -19.21 -0.39
N THR A 210 10.73 -19.34 -1.64
CA THR A 210 11.04 -18.41 -2.71
C THR A 210 10.18 -17.15 -2.65
N PRO A 211 10.70 -15.99 -3.07
CA PRO A 211 9.89 -14.81 -3.31
C PRO A 211 8.85 -15.06 -4.39
N ASN A 212 7.64 -14.54 -4.18
CA ASN A 212 6.59 -14.51 -5.20
C ASN A 212 6.87 -13.41 -6.24
N SER A 213 6.36 -13.53 -7.49
CA SER A 213 6.54 -12.49 -8.52
C SER A 213 6.09 -11.09 -8.07
N LYS A 214 5.09 -11.00 -7.17
CA LYS A 214 4.63 -9.73 -6.56
C LYS A 214 5.70 -9.02 -5.71
N TYR A 215 6.67 -9.74 -5.16
CA TYR A 215 7.86 -9.16 -4.54
C TYR A 215 8.61 -8.27 -5.54
N TYR A 216 8.91 -8.82 -6.71
CA TYR A 216 9.67 -8.12 -7.74
C TYR A 216 8.87 -6.98 -8.37
N VAL A 217 7.55 -7.12 -8.49
CA VAL A 217 6.69 -5.99 -8.88
C VAL A 217 6.75 -4.87 -7.82
N LEU A 218 6.79 -5.20 -6.52
CA LEU A 218 6.97 -4.18 -5.48
C LEU A 218 8.36 -3.54 -5.55
N ALA A 219 9.40 -4.30 -5.90
CA ALA A 219 10.75 -3.80 -6.08
C ALA A 219 10.81 -2.71 -7.17
N GLN A 220 10.03 -2.86 -8.25
CA GLN A 220 9.92 -1.86 -9.33
C GLN A 220 9.42 -0.49 -8.86
N TYR A 221 8.64 -0.43 -7.79
CA TYR A 221 8.16 0.83 -7.20
C TYR A 221 9.01 1.24 -6.01
N SER A 222 9.13 0.40 -5.00
CA SER A 222 9.74 0.73 -3.70
C SER A 222 11.21 1.13 -3.79
N ARG A 223 11.98 0.52 -4.71
CA ARG A 223 13.40 0.84 -4.88
C ARG A 223 13.64 2.15 -5.63
N HIS A 224 12.64 2.60 -6.40
CA HIS A 224 12.81 3.67 -7.36
C HIS A 224 11.98 4.93 -7.07
N ILE A 225 10.83 4.79 -6.40
CA ILE A 225 10.05 5.89 -5.82
C ILE A 225 10.42 5.98 -4.35
N ARG A 226 11.27 6.94 -4.01
CA ARG A 226 11.79 7.13 -2.65
C ARG A 226 11.09 8.30 -1.95
N PRO A 227 11.07 8.31 -0.60
CA PRO A 227 10.50 9.41 0.16
C PRO A 227 11.09 10.76 -0.26
N GLY A 228 10.23 11.76 -0.41
CA GLY A 228 10.61 13.11 -0.87
C GLY A 228 10.54 13.32 -2.39
N MET A 229 10.36 12.25 -3.18
CA MET A 229 10.08 12.40 -4.62
C MET A 229 8.70 13.00 -4.87
N THR A 230 8.62 13.85 -5.90
CA THR A 230 7.36 14.43 -6.38
C THR A 230 6.74 13.53 -7.43
N ILE A 231 5.49 13.10 -7.24
CA ILE A 231 4.74 12.39 -8.28
C ILE A 231 4.26 13.40 -9.33
N LEU A 232 4.58 13.14 -10.59
CA LEU A 232 4.17 13.97 -11.73
C LEU A 232 2.94 13.36 -12.41
N SER A 233 2.08 14.22 -12.97
CA SER A 233 0.92 13.78 -13.74
C SER A 233 1.35 13.16 -15.06
N THR A 234 0.69 12.08 -15.46
CA THR A 234 0.87 11.41 -16.74
C THR A 234 -0.47 11.35 -17.49
N ASP A 235 -0.42 11.23 -18.81
CA ASP A 235 -1.61 11.01 -19.66
C ASP A 235 -2.04 9.52 -19.71
N ASN A 236 -1.19 8.62 -19.19
CA ASN A 236 -1.43 7.19 -19.11
C ASN A 236 -1.51 6.74 -17.65
N THR A 237 -2.70 6.33 -17.20
CA THR A 237 -2.92 5.95 -15.79
C THR A 237 -2.20 4.69 -15.34
N ASN A 238 -1.66 3.88 -16.27
CA ASN A 238 -0.81 2.72 -15.96
C ASN A 238 0.66 3.09 -15.78
N THR A 239 0.98 4.38 -15.94
CA THR A 239 2.32 4.94 -15.94
C THR A 239 2.47 5.84 -14.73
N VAL A 240 3.44 5.53 -13.86
CA VAL A 240 3.81 6.39 -12.73
C VAL A 240 5.10 7.10 -13.04
N MET A 241 5.11 8.40 -12.75
CA MET A 241 6.25 9.27 -12.92
C MET A 241 6.59 9.92 -11.58
N ALA A 242 7.85 9.81 -11.18
CA ALA A 242 8.35 10.40 -9.94
C ALA A 242 9.64 11.18 -10.20
N PHE A 243 9.77 12.34 -9.57
CA PHE A 243 10.90 13.24 -9.75
C PHE A 243 11.59 13.53 -8.42
N ASP A 244 12.91 13.39 -8.39
CA ASP A 244 13.77 13.90 -7.34
C ASP A 244 14.58 15.10 -7.86
N SER A 245 14.34 16.27 -7.27
CA SER A 245 15.07 17.51 -7.56
C SER A 245 16.58 17.44 -7.31
N THR A 246 17.03 16.48 -6.50
CA THR A 246 18.43 16.34 -6.10
C THR A 246 19.20 15.41 -7.04
N SER A 247 18.55 14.43 -7.69
CA SER A 247 19.32 13.45 -8.46
C SER A 247 18.69 12.67 -9.61
N LYS A 248 17.37 12.46 -9.76
CA LYS A 248 16.85 11.46 -10.74
C LYS A 248 15.40 11.69 -11.16
N VAL A 249 15.05 11.33 -12.41
CA VAL A 249 13.65 11.11 -12.82
C VAL A 249 13.41 9.61 -12.98
N LEU A 250 12.37 9.13 -12.31
CA LEU A 250 11.76 7.84 -12.55
C LEU A 250 10.63 8.00 -13.57
N VAL A 251 10.77 7.35 -14.71
CA VAL A 251 9.79 7.39 -15.78
C VAL A 251 9.32 5.99 -16.08
N THR A 252 8.02 5.79 -15.98
CA THR A 252 7.33 5.18 -17.11
C THR A 252 6.76 6.38 -17.91
N CYS A 253 6.72 6.31 -19.25
CA CYS A 253 6.93 7.33 -20.30
C CYS A 253 6.34 8.79 -20.32
N ASP A 254 6.93 9.54 -21.30
CA ASP A 254 6.95 10.96 -21.77
C ASP A 254 7.84 11.97 -21.01
N LEU A 255 8.95 12.37 -21.65
CA LEU A 255 9.99 13.29 -21.16
C LEU A 255 10.01 14.64 -21.89
N SER A 256 9.09 14.85 -22.85
CA SER A 256 9.09 16.03 -23.74
C SER A 256 8.93 17.37 -23.00
N SER A 257 8.45 17.36 -21.76
CA SER A 257 8.28 18.52 -20.89
C SER A 257 9.58 18.98 -20.19
N PHE A 258 10.66 18.19 -20.20
CA PHE A 258 11.94 18.55 -19.58
C PHE A 258 12.88 19.26 -20.57
N LYS A 259 13.67 20.19 -20.04
CA LYS A 259 14.64 20.97 -20.84
C LYS A 259 15.85 20.15 -21.30
N ALA A 260 16.31 19.21 -20.48
CA ALA A 260 17.46 18.36 -20.79
C ALA A 260 17.44 17.04 -20.02
N VAL A 261 17.94 15.98 -20.64
CA VAL A 261 18.18 14.65 -20.06
C VAL A 261 19.60 14.22 -20.45
N ALA A 262 20.48 14.01 -19.48
CA ALA A 262 21.87 13.64 -19.77
C ALA A 262 22.06 12.13 -19.98
N GLY A 263 21.18 11.31 -19.41
CA GLY A 263 21.38 9.86 -19.34
C GLY A 263 22.55 9.49 -18.43
N PRO A 264 22.93 8.20 -18.34
CA PRO A 264 22.31 7.05 -18.99
C PRO A 264 20.88 6.78 -18.50
N ILE A 265 20.11 6.01 -19.27
CA ILE A 265 18.86 5.41 -18.80
C ILE A 265 19.15 3.95 -18.41
N THR A 266 18.91 3.64 -17.15
CA THR A 266 18.88 2.25 -16.67
C THR A 266 17.43 1.81 -16.60
N ALA A 267 17.17 0.59 -17.05
CA ALA A 267 15.85 -0.01 -16.95
C ALA A 267 15.87 -1.30 -16.14
N TRP A 268 14.76 -1.65 -15.50
CA TRP A 268 14.57 -2.89 -14.78
C TRP A 268 13.29 -3.56 -15.25
N THR A 269 13.32 -4.86 -15.54
CA THR A 269 12.17 -5.63 -16.05
C THR A 269 11.76 -6.72 -15.08
N THR A 270 10.47 -6.85 -14.83
CA THR A 270 9.86 -7.97 -14.09
C THR A 270 8.73 -8.55 -14.92
N GLU A 271 8.87 -9.78 -15.39
CA GLU A 271 7.83 -10.53 -16.10
C GLU A 271 7.01 -11.38 -15.14
N THR A 272 5.69 -11.23 -15.19
CA THR A 272 4.76 -11.85 -14.24
C THR A 272 4.10 -13.13 -14.77
N SER A 273 4.54 -13.61 -15.95
CA SER A 273 4.10 -14.85 -16.59
C SER A 273 4.53 -16.13 -15.83
N GLY A 274 5.46 -16.01 -14.88
CA GLY A 274 5.99 -17.11 -14.07
C GLY A 274 7.25 -17.77 -14.65
N THR A 275 7.62 -17.47 -15.90
CA THR A 275 8.83 -18.02 -16.55
C THR A 275 9.79 -16.96 -17.08
N GLY A 276 9.42 -15.68 -16.97
CA GLY A 276 10.24 -14.57 -17.44
C GLY A 276 11.21 -14.03 -16.40
N VAL A 277 11.88 -12.94 -16.76
CA VAL A 277 12.94 -12.32 -15.94
C VAL A 277 12.37 -11.61 -14.71
N LEU A 278 13.08 -11.63 -13.58
CA LEU A 278 12.64 -11.03 -12.32
C LEU A 278 13.63 -9.95 -11.89
N TYR A 279 13.21 -8.69 -12.00
CA TYR A 279 14.00 -7.49 -11.65
C TYR A 279 15.36 -7.43 -12.36
N GLU A 280 15.39 -7.77 -13.65
CA GLU A 280 16.61 -7.76 -14.46
C GLU A 280 16.92 -6.36 -15.00
N SER A 281 18.16 -5.90 -14.81
CA SER A 281 18.60 -4.59 -15.29
C SER A 281 19.06 -4.60 -16.74
N SER A 282 18.71 -3.57 -17.50
CA SER A 282 19.17 -3.32 -18.87
C SER A 282 19.50 -1.83 -19.08
N LYS A 283 20.10 -1.50 -20.23
CA LYS A 283 20.37 -0.11 -20.65
C LYS A 283 19.42 0.29 -21.76
N VAL A 284 19.02 1.55 -21.78
CA VAL A 284 18.22 2.13 -22.86
C VAL A 284 18.95 3.34 -23.42
N ASP A 285 19.03 3.40 -24.74
CA ASP A 285 19.68 4.50 -25.43
C ASP A 285 18.78 5.74 -25.45
N LEU A 286 19.40 6.89 -25.18
CA LEU A 286 18.75 8.19 -25.25
C LEU A 286 18.99 8.82 -26.62
N SER A 287 17.95 9.41 -27.20
CA SER A 287 18.02 10.22 -28.42
C SER A 287 17.48 11.62 -28.12
N GLY A 288 18.39 12.57 -27.92
CA GLY A 288 18.04 13.92 -27.46
C GLY A 288 17.45 13.87 -26.04
N THR A 289 16.18 14.26 -25.90
CA THR A 289 15.43 14.19 -24.63
C THR A 289 14.43 13.02 -24.58
N SER A 290 14.49 12.11 -25.55
CA SER A 290 13.53 11.00 -25.71
C SER A 290 14.22 9.64 -25.75
N PHE A 291 13.49 8.60 -25.39
CA PHE A 291 13.91 7.21 -25.56
C PHE A 291 12.73 6.33 -26.00
N SER A 292 13.04 5.17 -26.56
CA SER A 292 12.06 4.15 -26.92
C SER A 292 12.45 2.83 -26.28
N ALA A 293 11.46 2.09 -25.76
CA ALA A 293 11.66 0.77 -25.18
C ALA A 293 10.47 -0.15 -25.50
N SER A 294 10.76 -1.41 -25.80
CA SER A 294 9.74 -2.46 -25.93
C SER A 294 9.41 -3.03 -24.56
N ILE A 295 8.14 -3.02 -24.19
CA ILE A 295 7.65 -3.58 -22.93
C ILE A 295 7.07 -4.96 -23.20
N PRO A 296 7.65 -6.05 -22.65
CA PRO A 296 7.10 -7.40 -22.81
C PRO A 296 5.66 -7.51 -22.27
N ALA A 297 4.85 -8.39 -22.86
CA ALA A 297 3.52 -8.67 -22.34
C ALA A 297 3.59 -9.19 -20.90
N ALA A 298 2.59 -8.84 -20.07
CA ALA A 298 2.53 -9.22 -18.66
C ALA A 298 3.81 -8.87 -17.86
N SER A 299 4.41 -7.71 -18.13
CA SER A 299 5.58 -7.22 -17.40
C SER A 299 5.35 -5.87 -16.73
N VAL A 300 6.20 -5.56 -15.77
CA VAL A 300 6.39 -4.22 -15.20
C VAL A 300 7.83 -3.82 -15.48
N MET A 301 8.02 -2.66 -16.10
CA MET A 301 9.32 -2.12 -16.45
C MET A 301 9.48 -0.72 -15.85
N THR A 302 10.64 -0.47 -15.27
CA THR A 302 10.98 0.79 -14.62
C THR A 302 12.17 1.42 -15.33
N PHE A 303 12.16 2.72 -15.60
CA PHE A 303 13.26 3.44 -16.22
C PHE A 303 13.74 4.60 -15.33
N GLU A 304 15.03 4.63 -15.02
CA GLU A 304 15.67 5.75 -14.33
C GLU A 304 16.56 6.54 -15.28
N ALA A 305 16.25 7.81 -15.46
CA ALA A 305 17.08 8.76 -16.18
C ALA A 305 17.92 9.60 -15.19
N GLN A 306 19.23 9.64 -15.43
CA GLN A 306 20.17 10.47 -14.67
C GLN A 306 20.28 11.88 -15.27
N GLY A 307 20.57 12.87 -14.41
CA GLY A 307 20.93 14.22 -14.84
C GLY A 307 19.80 14.98 -15.55
N VAL A 308 18.56 14.87 -15.06
CA VAL A 308 17.42 15.61 -15.62
C VAL A 308 17.30 16.99 -14.96
N ALA A 309 17.04 18.01 -15.77
CA ALA A 309 16.85 19.39 -15.33
C ALA A 309 15.50 19.97 -15.80
N VAL A 310 14.87 20.78 -14.94
CA VAL A 310 13.56 21.43 -15.15
C VAL A 310 13.71 22.88 -15.61
#